data_AF-A0A8J7Z601-F1
#
_entry.id   AF-A0A8J7Z601-F1
#
_cell.length_a   1.000
_cell.length_b   1.000
_cell.length_c   1.000
_cell.angle_alpha   90.00
_cell.angle_beta   90.00
_cell.angle_gamma   90.00
#
_symmetry.space_group_name_H-M   'P 1'
#
loop_
_entity.id
_entity.type
_entity.pdbx_description
1 polymer ?
#
loop_
_entity_poly.entity_id
_entity_poly.type
_entity_poly.pdbx_seq_one_letter_code
_entity_poly.pdbx_strand_id
1 'polypeptide(L)'
;MIAAIFWNLAKPIAAVWFHQSLWLALVGLLVGTVAWRLWERQIKQIKQWNHELALLRKQLDSAQDQFAIQAQTSAALKEQEISNVQHYQITIRNLEEELSIVTGGYKVKINELEQEKNSLAQCIDDLNELLNSVGEENESHLIAKEELLEQNGSLATENASLITQSDQLKTENEQLKKRNEDLTAKVNRLRHSMPDELLSSFLPNVEFLRDSIDTLWTEVHSPGRLLKQIQEISEGTAVRAERIEGTNAWLKQRVQHHWRIYFRRCGGARCQVYVAPKRSQDADLEWIKKYLC
;
A
#
# COMPACT_ATOMS: atom_id res chain seq x y z
N MET A 1 146.61 -107.18 87.97
CA MET A 1 145.38 -107.83 88.46
C MET A 1 144.59 -106.74 89.19
N ILE A 2 143.43 -106.22 88.78
CA ILE A 2 142.34 -106.72 87.95
C ILE A 2 141.93 -105.56 87.01
N ALA A 3 142.72 -105.36 85.95
CA ALA A 3 142.39 -104.47 84.83
C ALA A 3 141.59 -105.23 83.73
N ALA A 4 140.95 -106.34 84.08
CA ALA A 4 140.42 -107.34 83.15
C ALA A 4 138.90 -107.57 83.26
N ILE A 5 138.15 -106.75 84.02
CA ILE A 5 136.69 -106.91 84.17
C ILE A 5 135.89 -105.82 83.43
N PHE A 6 136.51 -104.72 82.99
CA PHE A 6 135.80 -103.60 82.37
C PHE A 6 135.60 -103.66 80.84
N TRP A 7 136.04 -104.72 80.15
CA TRP A 7 136.04 -104.76 78.66
C TRP A 7 134.91 -105.60 78.02
N ASN A 8 134.07 -106.32 78.78
CA ASN A 8 133.14 -107.30 78.20
C ASN A 8 131.63 -106.95 78.23
N LEU A 9 131.25 -105.70 78.48
CA LEU A 9 129.83 -105.27 78.56
C LEU A 9 129.40 -104.18 77.55
N ALA A 10 130.28 -103.72 76.65
CA ALA A 10 130.01 -102.56 75.77
C ALA A 10 129.60 -102.88 74.31
N LYS A 11 129.44 -104.16 73.92
CA LYS A 11 129.12 -104.53 72.52
C LYS A 11 127.63 -104.58 72.09
N PRO A 12 126.61 -104.76 72.95
CA PRO A 12 125.24 -104.90 72.46
C PRO A 12 124.43 -103.60 72.28
N ILE A 13 124.95 -102.42 72.68
CA ILE A 13 124.15 -101.17 72.70
C ILE A 13 124.21 -100.40 71.36
N ALA A 14 125.29 -100.51 70.58
CA ALA A 14 125.46 -99.78 69.31
C ALA A 14 124.61 -100.34 68.15
N ALA A 15 124.26 -101.63 68.17
CA ALA A 15 123.48 -102.26 67.10
C ALA A 15 121.99 -101.89 67.11
N VAL A 16 121.43 -101.58 68.29
CA VAL A 16 120.01 -101.20 68.45
C VAL A 16 119.73 -99.81 67.88
N TRP A 17 120.66 -98.87 68.05
CA TRP A 17 120.50 -97.49 67.57
C TRP A 17 120.53 -97.37 66.04
N PHE A 18 121.30 -98.21 65.35
CA PHE A 18 121.38 -98.18 63.89
C PHE A 18 120.09 -98.69 63.23
N HIS A 19 119.48 -99.74 63.80
CA HIS A 19 118.20 -100.26 63.32
C HIS A 19 117.04 -99.28 63.52
N GLN A 20 117.03 -98.51 64.62
CA GLN A 20 116.01 -97.50 64.87
C GLN A 20 116.08 -96.33 63.87
N SER A 21 117.28 -95.86 63.52
CA SER A 21 117.44 -94.77 62.53
C SER A 21 117.04 -95.18 61.12
N LEU A 22 117.35 -96.42 60.72
CA LEU A 22 116.96 -96.93 59.40
C LEU A 22 115.43 -97.06 59.25
N TRP A 23 114.75 -97.47 60.32
CA TRP A 23 113.30 -97.58 60.35
C TRP A 23 112.62 -96.20 60.28
N LEU A 24 113.15 -95.20 61.00
CA LEU A 24 112.65 -93.83 60.94
C LEU A 24 112.84 -93.21 59.54
N ALA A 25 113.95 -93.50 58.87
CA ALA A 25 114.19 -93.04 57.50
C ALA A 25 113.22 -93.67 56.48
N LEU A 26 112.94 -94.98 56.59
CA LEU A 26 111.98 -95.69 55.74
C LEU A 26 110.54 -95.21 55.94
N VAL A 27 110.13 -94.98 57.20
CA VAL A 27 108.82 -94.42 57.53
C VAL A 27 108.70 -92.98 57.01
N GLY A 28 109.75 -92.16 57.15
CA GLY A 28 109.77 -90.81 56.58
C GLY A 28 109.61 -90.78 55.05
N LEU A 29 110.20 -91.74 54.34
CA LEU A 29 110.09 -91.87 52.88
C LEU A 29 108.70 -92.36 52.42
N LEU A 30 108.10 -93.30 53.16
CA LEU A 30 106.72 -93.76 52.93
C LEU A 30 105.69 -92.65 53.22
N VAL A 31 105.85 -91.93 54.33
CA VAL A 31 105.00 -90.79 54.66
C VAL A 31 105.16 -89.66 53.64
N GLY A 32 106.39 -89.37 53.20
CA GLY A 32 106.67 -88.39 52.16
C GLY A 32 106.05 -88.73 50.80
N THR A 33 106.10 -90.00 50.38
CA THR A 33 105.49 -90.45 49.11
C THR A 33 103.97 -90.50 49.15
N VAL A 34 103.37 -90.88 50.28
CA VAL A 34 101.91 -90.82 50.48
C VAL A 34 101.42 -89.36 50.54
N ALA A 35 102.12 -88.49 51.27
CA ALA A 35 101.83 -87.06 51.31
C ALA A 35 101.98 -86.42 49.92
N TRP A 36 103.00 -86.81 49.15
CA TRP A 36 103.20 -86.35 47.77
C TRP A 36 102.05 -86.78 46.84
N ARG A 37 101.61 -88.05 46.90
CA ARG A 37 100.46 -88.53 46.11
C ARG A 37 99.15 -87.84 46.51
N LEU A 38 98.96 -87.57 47.80
CA LEU A 38 97.81 -86.80 48.28
C LEU A 38 97.86 -85.36 47.77
N TRP A 39 99.02 -84.72 47.84
CA TRP A 39 99.24 -83.37 47.30
C TRP A 39 99.01 -83.31 45.78
N GLU A 40 99.50 -84.30 45.03
CA GLU A 40 99.31 -84.38 43.57
C GLU A 40 97.82 -84.57 43.20
N ARG A 41 97.07 -85.36 43.97
CA ARG A 41 95.61 -85.48 43.81
C ARG A 41 94.88 -84.18 44.11
N GLN A 42 95.26 -83.49 45.18
CA GLN A 42 94.71 -82.18 45.54
C GLN A 42 94.97 -81.16 44.43
N ILE A 43 96.18 -81.13 43.85
CA ILE A 43 96.49 -80.24 42.72
C ILE A 43 95.65 -80.56 41.49
N LYS A 44 95.44 -81.85 41.16
CA LYS A 44 94.58 -82.23 40.03
C LYS A 44 93.13 -81.81 40.26
N GLN A 45 92.61 -81.99 41.47
CA GLN A 45 91.28 -81.50 41.84
C GLN A 45 91.17 -79.98 41.75
N ILE A 46 92.15 -79.23 42.25
CA ILE A 46 92.19 -77.77 42.15
C ILE A 46 92.22 -77.32 40.68
N LYS A 47 92.98 -77.99 39.81
CA LYS A 47 92.99 -77.69 38.36
C LYS A 47 91.65 -77.95 37.71
N GLN A 48 90.99 -79.06 38.07
CA GLN A 48 89.67 -79.40 37.55
C GLN A 48 88.62 -78.38 38.00
N TRP A 49 88.59 -78.04 39.29
CA TRP A 49 87.71 -77.01 39.82
C TRP A 49 87.96 -75.63 39.20
N ASN A 50 89.23 -75.26 38.96
CA ASN A 50 89.54 -74.01 38.25
C ASN A 50 89.03 -74.01 36.81
N HIS A 51 89.07 -75.15 36.12
CA HIS A 51 88.53 -75.28 34.77
C HIS A 51 86.99 -75.22 34.77
N GLU A 52 86.34 -75.91 35.71
CA GLU A 52 84.89 -75.85 35.90
C GLU A 52 84.42 -74.44 36.28
N LEU A 53 85.14 -73.74 37.16
CA LEU A 53 84.88 -72.33 37.51
C LEU A 53 85.03 -71.41 36.30
N ALA A 54 86.05 -71.62 35.45
CA ALA A 54 86.22 -70.84 34.23
C ALA A 54 85.08 -71.06 33.24
N LEU A 55 84.60 -72.31 33.11
CA LEU A 55 83.48 -72.66 32.24
C LEU A 55 82.16 -72.07 32.76
N LEU A 56 81.89 -72.18 34.06
CA LEU A 56 80.74 -71.55 34.72
C LEU A 56 80.77 -70.03 34.59
N ARG A 57 81.95 -69.40 34.74
CA ARG A 57 82.12 -67.96 34.54
C ARG A 57 81.77 -67.55 33.11
N LYS A 58 82.26 -68.29 32.12
CA LYS A 58 81.92 -68.03 30.71
C LYS A 58 80.43 -68.20 30.42
N GLN A 59 79.79 -69.20 31.01
CA GLN A 59 78.34 -69.40 30.90
C GLN A 59 77.57 -68.25 31.56
N LEU A 60 77.99 -67.83 32.77
CA LEU A 60 77.41 -66.70 33.48
C LEU A 60 77.53 -65.40 32.68
N ASP A 61 78.72 -65.11 32.14
CA ASP A 61 78.97 -63.93 31.30
C ASP A 61 78.08 -63.97 30.04
N SER A 62 78.01 -65.11 29.35
CA SER A 62 77.15 -65.25 28.15
C SER A 62 75.66 -65.14 28.46
N ALA A 63 75.21 -65.66 29.61
CA ALA A 63 73.83 -65.56 30.05
C ALA A 63 73.52 -64.10 30.44
N GLN A 64 74.43 -63.43 31.12
CA GLN A 64 74.30 -62.02 31.49
C GLN A 64 74.23 -61.12 30.24
N ASP A 65 75.05 -61.38 29.22
CA ASP A 65 74.99 -60.66 27.94
C ASP A 65 73.66 -60.91 27.21
N GLN A 66 73.18 -62.16 27.18
CA GLN A 66 71.88 -62.49 26.59
C GLN A 66 70.73 -61.79 27.33
N PHE A 67 70.75 -61.79 28.67
CA PHE A 67 69.76 -61.07 29.46
C PHE A 67 69.84 -59.56 29.23
N ALA A 68 71.03 -58.99 29.09
CA ALA A 68 71.20 -57.56 28.79
C ALA A 68 70.65 -57.20 27.41
N ILE A 69 70.96 -57.98 26.37
CA ILE A 69 70.45 -57.77 25.01
C ILE A 69 68.92 -57.95 24.98
N GLN A 70 68.38 -58.98 25.62
CA GLN A 70 66.94 -59.20 25.70
C GLN A 70 66.21 -58.09 26.48
N ALA A 71 66.81 -57.62 27.58
CA ALA A 71 66.28 -56.48 28.34
C ALA A 71 66.30 -55.19 27.50
N GLN A 72 67.39 -54.92 26.77
CA GLN A 72 67.51 -53.73 25.94
C GLN A 72 66.56 -53.75 24.73
N THR A 73 66.45 -54.89 24.05
CA THR A 73 65.52 -55.03 22.92
C THR A 73 64.06 -54.92 23.35
N SER A 74 63.69 -55.55 24.49
CA SER A 74 62.34 -55.41 25.03
C SER A 74 62.05 -53.99 25.54
N ALA A 75 63.04 -53.30 26.11
CA ALA A 75 62.92 -51.89 26.49
C ALA A 75 62.71 -51.00 25.26
N ALA A 76 63.50 -51.18 24.19
CA ALA A 76 63.37 -50.42 22.94
C ALA A 76 62.01 -50.64 22.25
N LEU A 77 61.51 -51.88 22.23
CA LEU A 77 60.20 -52.19 21.66
C LEU A 77 59.07 -51.53 22.48
N LYS A 78 59.15 -51.58 23.81
CA LYS A 78 58.20 -50.87 24.68
C LYS A 78 58.27 -49.36 24.53
N GLU A 79 59.47 -48.80 24.35
CA GLU A 79 59.65 -47.36 24.12
C GLU A 79 59.02 -46.92 22.79
N GLN A 80 59.16 -47.74 21.74
CA GLN A 80 58.47 -47.52 20.48
C GLN A 80 56.94 -47.61 20.61
N GLU A 81 56.42 -48.60 21.35
CA GLU A 81 54.99 -48.71 21.64
C GLU A 81 54.46 -47.49 22.40
N ILE A 82 55.20 -47.02 23.41
CA ILE A 82 54.87 -45.80 24.15
C ILE A 82 54.84 -44.58 23.21
N SER A 83 55.82 -44.45 22.32
CA SER A 83 55.86 -43.37 21.33
C SER A 83 54.67 -43.43 20.37
N ASN A 84 54.27 -44.62 19.92
CA ASN A 84 53.11 -44.79 19.06
C ASN A 84 51.80 -44.41 19.79
N VAL A 85 51.65 -44.85 21.04
CA VAL A 85 50.49 -44.48 21.86
C VAL A 85 50.43 -42.97 22.09
N GLN A 86 51.56 -42.31 22.37
CA GLN A 86 51.63 -40.85 22.48
C GLN A 86 51.21 -40.15 21.17
N HIS A 87 51.66 -40.67 20.02
CA HIS A 87 51.25 -40.13 18.73
C HIS A 87 49.74 -40.27 18.49
N TYR A 88 49.14 -41.42 18.82
CA TYR A 88 47.69 -41.59 18.73
C TYR A 88 46.92 -40.68 19.67
N GLN A 89 47.40 -40.47 20.90
CA GLN A 89 46.80 -39.55 21.85
C GLN A 89 46.76 -38.11 21.32
N ILE A 90 47.86 -37.64 20.72
CA ILE A 90 47.92 -36.31 20.11
C ILE A 90 46.93 -36.21 18.94
N THR A 91 46.88 -37.22 18.07
CA THR A 91 45.97 -37.23 16.92
C THR A 91 44.50 -37.22 17.36
N ILE A 92 44.13 -38.03 18.36
CA ILE A 92 42.77 -38.05 18.93
C ILE A 92 42.43 -36.67 19.48
N ARG A 93 43.33 -36.05 20.24
CA ARG A 93 43.12 -34.71 20.81
C ARG A 93 42.88 -33.66 19.72
N ASN A 94 43.65 -33.70 18.63
CA ASN A 94 43.48 -32.77 17.51
C ASN A 94 42.13 -32.98 16.81
N LEU A 95 41.72 -34.24 16.59
CA LEU A 95 40.42 -34.54 16.00
C LEU A 95 39.25 -34.12 16.91
N GLU A 96 39.37 -34.29 18.22
CA GLU A 96 38.39 -33.79 19.19
C GLU A 96 38.26 -32.26 19.15
N GLU A 97 39.38 -31.55 19.00
CA GLU A 97 39.42 -30.09 18.86
C GLU A 97 38.77 -29.63 17.55
N GLU A 98 39.10 -30.26 16.41
CA GLU A 98 38.46 -29.99 15.12
C GLU A 98 36.96 -30.26 15.16
N LEU A 99 36.54 -31.38 15.74
CA LEU A 99 35.13 -31.75 15.86
C LEU A 99 34.38 -30.76 16.76
N SER A 100 35.01 -30.27 17.82
CA SER A 100 34.45 -29.23 18.69
C SER A 100 34.23 -27.92 17.94
N ILE A 101 35.22 -27.47 17.15
CA ILE A 101 35.13 -26.26 16.32
C ILE A 101 34.00 -26.40 15.30
N VAL A 102 33.97 -27.51 14.57
CA VAL A 102 32.95 -27.78 13.54
C VAL A 102 31.55 -27.84 14.16
N THR A 103 31.39 -28.54 15.28
CA THR A 103 30.11 -28.62 16.00
C THR A 103 29.66 -27.25 16.51
N GLY A 104 30.59 -26.45 17.03
CA GLY A 104 30.33 -25.06 17.42
C GLY A 104 29.86 -24.20 16.24
N GLY A 105 30.52 -24.32 15.09
CA GLY A 105 30.14 -23.63 13.85
C GLY A 105 28.74 -24.00 13.37
N TYR A 106 28.40 -25.28 13.33
CA TYR A 106 27.06 -25.72 12.96
C TYR A 106 26.00 -25.24 13.95
N LYS A 107 26.30 -25.22 15.25
CA LYS A 107 25.36 -24.72 16.27
C LYS A 107 25.06 -23.23 16.08
N VAL A 108 26.08 -22.41 15.80
CA VAL A 108 25.89 -21.00 15.47
C VAL A 108 25.02 -20.86 14.21
N LYS A 109 25.32 -21.64 13.17
CA LYS A 109 24.56 -21.55 11.92
C LYS A 109 23.09 -21.96 12.07
N ILE A 110 22.81 -22.97 12.90
CA ILE A 110 21.44 -23.37 13.23
C ILE A 110 20.71 -22.22 13.93
N ASN A 111 21.33 -21.58 14.92
CA ASN A 111 20.72 -20.45 15.63
C ASN A 111 20.45 -19.25 14.70
N GLU A 112 21.38 -18.93 13.78
CA GLU A 112 21.17 -17.89 12.76
C GLU A 112 19.96 -18.19 11.87
N LEU A 113 19.88 -19.43 11.35
CA LEU A 113 18.77 -19.85 10.49
C LEU A 113 17.44 -19.86 11.24
N GLU A 114 17.44 -20.22 12.52
CA GLU A 114 16.25 -20.18 13.37
C GLU A 114 15.79 -18.74 13.63
N GLN A 115 16.72 -17.81 13.84
CA GLN A 115 16.41 -16.39 13.95
C GLN A 115 15.87 -15.81 12.63
N GLU A 116 16.47 -16.16 11.49
CA GLU A 116 15.98 -15.75 10.16
C GLU A 116 14.58 -16.30 9.90
N LYS A 117 14.34 -17.58 10.20
CA LYS A 117 13.02 -18.22 10.10
C LYS A 117 11.98 -17.49 10.94
N ASN A 118 12.30 -17.15 12.20
CA ASN A 118 11.37 -16.43 13.07
C ASN A 118 11.10 -15.00 12.57
N SER A 119 12.11 -14.34 12.02
CA SER A 119 11.95 -13.01 11.42
C SER A 119 11.07 -13.05 10.16
N LEU A 120 11.22 -14.09 9.34
CA LEU A 120 10.37 -14.34 8.18
C LEU A 120 8.94 -14.67 8.58
N ALA A 121 8.74 -15.47 9.63
CA ALA A 121 7.40 -15.76 10.15
C ALA A 121 6.67 -14.48 10.59
N GLN A 122 7.37 -13.60 11.33
CA GLN A 122 6.82 -12.30 11.71
C GLN A 122 6.46 -11.44 10.48
N CYS A 123 7.34 -11.39 9.48
CA CYS A 123 7.08 -10.65 8.24
C CYS A 123 5.83 -11.18 7.50
N ILE A 124 5.61 -12.50 7.50
CA ILE A 124 4.41 -13.11 6.92
C ILE A 124 3.16 -12.69 7.69
N ASP A 125 3.22 -12.67 9.03
CA ASP A 125 2.09 -12.24 9.86
C ASP A 125 1.75 -10.77 9.62
N ASP A 126 2.75 -9.89 9.58
CA ASP A 126 2.59 -8.46 9.28
C ASP A 126 1.98 -8.25 7.87
N LEU A 127 2.42 -9.02 6.87
CA LEU A 127 1.87 -8.96 5.52
C LEU A 127 0.42 -9.45 5.46
N ASN A 128 0.06 -10.46 6.24
CA ASN A 128 -1.32 -10.94 6.32
C ASN A 128 -2.23 -9.90 6.99
N GLU A 129 -1.75 -9.20 8.02
CA GLU A 129 -2.49 -8.11 8.65
C GLU A 129 -2.74 -6.96 7.66
N LEU A 130 -1.72 -6.55 6.91
CA LEU A 130 -1.85 -5.55 5.85
C LEU A 130 -2.81 -6.01 4.75
N LEU A 131 -2.74 -7.27 4.32
CA LEU A 131 -3.64 -7.82 3.30
C LEU A 131 -5.09 -7.80 3.78
N ASN A 132 -5.36 -8.14 5.04
CA ASN A 132 -6.69 -8.07 5.62
C ASN A 132 -7.20 -6.63 5.69
N SER A 133 -6.37 -5.70 6.16
CA SER A 133 -6.73 -4.27 6.22
C SER A 133 -7.06 -3.69 4.84
N VAL A 134 -6.24 -4.00 3.83
CA VAL A 134 -6.50 -3.60 2.44
C VAL A 134 -7.77 -4.29 1.90
N GLY A 135 -8.02 -5.54 2.27
CA GLY A 135 -9.24 -6.26 1.92
C GLY A 135 -10.50 -5.57 2.46
N GLU A 136 -10.49 -5.16 3.72
CA GLU A 136 -11.58 -4.44 4.38
C GLU A 136 -11.82 -3.05 3.75
N GLU A 137 -10.75 -2.32 3.44
CA GLU A 137 -10.83 -1.03 2.78
C GLU A 137 -11.41 -1.16 1.36
N ASN A 138 -10.97 -2.15 0.60
CA ASN A 138 -11.48 -2.40 -0.74
C ASN A 138 -12.97 -2.80 -0.73
N GLU A 139 -13.40 -3.62 0.23
CA GLU A 139 -14.82 -3.96 0.40
C GLU A 139 -15.65 -2.70 0.73
N SER A 140 -15.15 -1.85 1.63
CA SER A 140 -15.78 -0.58 1.98
C SER A 140 -15.91 0.35 0.75
N HIS A 141 -14.88 0.40 -0.11
CA HIS A 141 -14.93 1.14 -1.37
C HIS A 141 -15.93 0.56 -2.37
N LEU A 142 -16.08 -0.76 -2.44
CA LEU A 142 -17.08 -1.40 -3.29
C LEU A 142 -18.49 -1.02 -2.86
N ILE A 143 -18.79 -1.08 -1.56
CA ILE A 143 -20.08 -0.66 -1.01
C ILE A 143 -20.35 0.81 -1.34
N ALA A 144 -19.41 1.70 -1.06
CA ALA A 144 -19.55 3.13 -1.35
C ALA A 144 -19.77 3.41 -2.85
N LYS A 145 -19.11 2.65 -3.72
CA LYS A 145 -19.30 2.74 -5.18
C LYS A 145 -20.70 2.30 -5.59
N GLU A 146 -21.22 1.21 -5.02
CA GLU A 146 -22.57 0.72 -5.28
C GLU A 146 -23.62 1.78 -4.88
N GLU A 147 -23.47 2.37 -3.69
CA GLU A 147 -24.34 3.44 -3.19
C GLU A 147 -24.32 4.68 -4.11
N LEU A 148 -23.13 5.08 -4.58
CA LEU A 148 -23.01 6.19 -5.54
C LEU A 148 -23.67 5.89 -6.89
N LEU A 149 -23.60 4.63 -7.36
CA LEU A 149 -24.28 4.22 -8.58
C LEU A 149 -25.81 4.28 -8.43
N GLU A 150 -26.34 3.85 -7.27
CA GLU A 150 -27.76 3.92 -6.97
C GLU A 150 -28.26 5.38 -6.87
N GLN A 151 -27.50 6.25 -6.18
CA GLN A 151 -27.79 7.68 -6.12
C GLN A 151 -27.76 8.32 -7.51
N ASN A 152 -26.77 8.01 -8.32
CA ASN A 152 -26.66 8.55 -9.67
C ASN A 152 -27.81 8.06 -10.57
N GLY A 153 -28.25 6.82 -10.41
CA GLY A 153 -29.46 6.29 -11.07
C GLY A 153 -30.72 7.06 -10.67
N SER A 154 -30.87 7.34 -9.37
CA SER A 154 -31.99 8.11 -8.84
C SER A 154 -32.00 9.54 -9.41
N LEU A 155 -30.86 10.24 -9.37
CA LEU A 155 -30.72 11.58 -9.96
C LEU A 155 -30.96 11.60 -11.48
N ALA A 156 -30.57 10.55 -12.21
CA ALA A 156 -30.85 10.43 -13.63
C ALA A 156 -32.36 10.35 -13.91
N THR A 157 -33.10 9.59 -13.10
CA THR A 157 -34.56 9.50 -13.21
C THR A 157 -35.27 10.80 -12.85
N GLU A 158 -34.80 11.50 -11.81
CA GLU A 158 -35.32 12.83 -11.44
C GLU A 158 -35.07 13.86 -12.55
N ASN A 159 -33.85 13.91 -13.10
CA ASN A 159 -33.52 14.79 -14.21
C ASN A 159 -34.39 14.52 -15.44
N ALA A 160 -34.63 13.25 -15.78
CA ALA A 160 -35.51 12.89 -16.87
C ALA A 160 -36.95 13.40 -16.62
N SER A 161 -37.45 13.27 -15.38
CA SER A 161 -38.76 13.80 -15.00
C SER A 161 -38.82 15.33 -15.12
N LEU A 162 -37.83 16.05 -14.61
CA LEU A 162 -37.76 17.51 -14.71
C LEU A 162 -37.71 18.00 -16.16
N ILE A 163 -36.97 17.31 -17.03
CA ILE A 163 -36.94 17.61 -18.47
C ILE A 163 -38.36 17.48 -19.05
N THR A 164 -39.07 16.39 -18.77
CA THR A 164 -40.43 16.20 -19.28
C THR A 164 -41.41 17.28 -18.79
N GLN A 165 -41.30 17.69 -17.52
CA GLN A 165 -42.11 18.78 -16.97
C GLN A 165 -41.78 20.12 -17.63
N SER A 166 -40.49 20.41 -17.84
CA SER A 166 -40.04 21.62 -18.53
C SER A 166 -40.60 21.71 -19.96
N ASP A 167 -40.57 20.61 -20.71
CA ASP A 167 -41.11 20.56 -22.07
C ASP A 167 -42.64 20.74 -22.09
N GLN A 168 -43.33 20.16 -21.11
CA GLN A 168 -44.78 20.35 -20.95
C GLN A 168 -45.12 21.82 -20.67
N LEU A 169 -44.43 22.45 -19.72
CA LEU A 169 -44.62 23.86 -19.39
C LEU A 169 -44.32 24.78 -20.58
N LYS A 170 -43.30 24.46 -21.37
CA LYS A 170 -42.97 25.19 -22.60
C LYS A 170 -44.12 25.12 -23.61
N THR A 171 -44.70 23.93 -23.78
CA THR A 171 -45.84 23.71 -24.67
C THR A 171 -47.08 24.48 -24.19
N GLU A 172 -47.38 24.45 -22.89
CA GLU A 172 -48.48 25.23 -22.30
C GLU A 172 -48.29 26.73 -22.48
N ASN A 173 -47.07 27.23 -22.30
CA ASN A 173 -46.74 28.63 -22.48
C ASN A 173 -46.92 29.09 -23.94
N GLU A 174 -46.51 28.26 -24.91
CA GLU A 174 -46.77 28.53 -26.33
C GLU A 174 -48.27 28.57 -26.66
N GLN A 175 -49.07 27.66 -26.08
CA GLN A 175 -50.52 27.66 -26.24
C GLN A 175 -51.16 28.92 -25.65
N LEU A 176 -50.74 29.32 -24.44
CA LEU A 176 -51.21 30.54 -23.79
C LEU A 176 -50.84 31.79 -24.59
N LYS A 177 -49.62 31.85 -25.13
CA LYS A 177 -49.16 32.94 -25.99
C LYS A 177 -50.04 33.07 -27.23
N LYS A 178 -50.31 31.96 -27.93
CA LYS A 178 -51.21 31.94 -29.09
C LYS A 178 -52.62 32.40 -28.73
N ARG A 179 -53.17 31.91 -27.61
CA ARG A 179 -54.49 32.32 -27.13
C ARG A 179 -54.54 33.82 -26.79
N ASN A 180 -53.47 34.37 -26.24
CA ASN A 180 -53.37 35.79 -25.94
C ASN A 180 -53.30 36.65 -27.22
N GLU A 181 -52.54 36.20 -28.22
CA GLU A 181 -52.48 36.84 -29.55
C GLU A 181 -53.87 36.83 -30.23
N ASP A 182 -54.58 35.69 -30.19
CA ASP A 182 -55.94 35.56 -30.74
C ASP A 182 -56.95 36.47 -30.03
N LEU A 183 -56.89 36.54 -28.69
CA LEU A 183 -57.73 37.43 -27.90
C LEU A 183 -57.43 38.90 -28.20
N THR A 184 -56.15 39.27 -28.30
CA THR A 184 -55.72 40.63 -28.64
C THR A 184 -56.23 41.01 -30.03
N ALA A 185 -56.13 40.12 -31.02
CA ALA A 185 -56.68 40.33 -32.36
C ALA A 185 -58.20 40.46 -32.34
N LYS A 186 -58.90 39.69 -31.51
CA LYS A 186 -60.37 39.80 -31.34
C LYS A 186 -60.77 41.13 -30.70
N VAL A 187 -60.08 41.55 -29.64
CA VAL A 187 -60.31 42.85 -28.99
C VAL A 187 -60.06 44.00 -29.97
N ASN A 188 -58.97 43.93 -30.73
CA ASN A 188 -58.66 44.95 -31.74
C ASN A 188 -59.76 44.99 -32.82
N ARG A 189 -60.23 43.85 -33.34
CA ARG A 189 -61.36 43.83 -34.28
C ARG A 189 -62.61 44.48 -33.72
N LEU A 190 -63.03 44.08 -32.52
CA LEU A 190 -64.21 44.64 -31.86
C LEU A 190 -64.07 46.15 -31.60
N ARG A 191 -62.86 46.62 -31.25
CA ARG A 191 -62.61 48.04 -31.02
C ARG A 191 -62.83 48.88 -32.28
N HIS A 192 -62.49 48.37 -33.47
CA HIS A 192 -62.59 49.13 -34.72
C HIS A 192 -63.92 48.91 -35.46
N SER A 193 -64.50 47.69 -35.44
CA SER A 193 -65.71 47.40 -36.23
C SER A 193 -67.02 47.77 -35.53
N MET A 194 -67.09 47.61 -34.20
CA MET A 194 -68.33 47.87 -33.44
C MET A 194 -68.77 49.34 -33.49
N PRO A 195 -67.87 50.35 -33.37
CA PRO A 195 -68.29 51.75 -33.43
C PRO A 195 -68.92 52.11 -34.78
N ASP A 196 -68.32 51.67 -35.89
CA ASP A 196 -68.78 51.97 -37.25
C ASP A 196 -70.14 51.35 -37.56
N GLU A 197 -70.33 50.07 -37.20
CA GLU A 197 -71.60 49.36 -37.39
C GLU A 197 -72.73 49.95 -36.53
N LEU A 198 -72.44 50.28 -35.26
CA LEU A 198 -73.43 50.90 -34.39
C LEU A 198 -73.77 52.32 -34.88
N LEU A 199 -72.78 53.13 -35.21
CA LEU A 199 -73.01 54.51 -35.67
C LEU A 199 -73.78 54.57 -36.98
N SER A 200 -73.48 53.70 -37.93
CA SER A 200 -74.23 53.62 -39.19
C SER A 200 -75.70 53.22 -38.99
N SER A 201 -76.01 52.43 -37.95
CA SER A 201 -77.39 52.08 -37.60
C SER A 201 -78.15 53.22 -36.88
N PHE A 202 -77.50 53.94 -35.96
CA PHE A 202 -78.15 54.99 -35.17
C PHE A 202 -78.18 56.35 -35.87
N LEU A 203 -77.22 56.63 -36.74
CA LEU A 203 -77.05 57.91 -37.44
C LEU A 203 -76.84 57.68 -38.94
N PRO A 204 -77.81 57.06 -39.65
CA PRO A 204 -77.64 56.64 -41.05
C PRO A 204 -77.41 57.80 -42.02
N ASN A 205 -77.85 59.00 -41.63
CA ASN A 205 -77.72 60.22 -42.43
C ASN A 205 -76.48 61.04 -42.07
N VAL A 206 -75.64 60.57 -41.14
CA VAL A 206 -74.42 61.26 -40.72
C VAL A 206 -73.20 60.56 -41.31
N GLU A 207 -72.38 61.33 -42.01
CA GLU A 207 -71.06 60.91 -42.47
C GLU A 207 -70.01 61.52 -41.53
N PHE A 208 -69.36 60.65 -40.74
CA PHE A 208 -68.27 61.04 -39.86
C PHE A 208 -66.98 61.21 -40.68
N LEU A 209 -66.31 62.35 -40.48
CA LEU A 209 -65.06 62.65 -41.18
C LEU A 209 -63.85 62.37 -40.29
N ARG A 210 -62.72 61.98 -40.93
CA ARG A 210 -61.42 61.79 -40.27
C ARG A 210 -61.55 60.85 -39.06
N ASP A 211 -60.81 61.13 -38.00
CA ASP A 211 -60.72 60.31 -36.79
C ASP A 211 -61.89 60.59 -35.82
N SER A 212 -63.03 61.09 -36.30
CA SER A 212 -64.16 61.49 -35.42
C SER A 212 -64.71 60.31 -34.63
N ILE A 213 -64.80 59.13 -35.26
CA ILE A 213 -65.30 57.92 -34.62
C ILE A 213 -64.33 57.47 -33.53
N ASP A 214 -63.03 57.39 -33.86
CA ASP A 214 -61.98 57.08 -32.90
C ASP A 214 -61.95 58.09 -31.75
N THR A 215 -62.07 59.38 -32.04
CA THR A 215 -62.12 60.44 -31.02
C THR A 215 -63.31 60.24 -30.09
N LEU A 216 -64.49 59.93 -30.64
CA LEU A 216 -65.71 59.67 -29.86
C LEU A 216 -65.60 58.41 -28.98
N TRP A 217 -64.88 57.37 -29.40
CA TRP A 217 -64.81 56.10 -28.64
C TRP A 217 -63.58 55.98 -27.74
N THR A 218 -62.47 56.66 -28.06
CA THR A 218 -61.21 56.55 -27.33
C THR A 218 -60.91 57.73 -26.42
N GLU A 219 -61.26 58.97 -26.83
CA GLU A 219 -60.95 60.18 -26.05
C GLU A 219 -62.15 60.69 -25.24
N VAL A 220 -63.38 60.50 -25.75
CA VAL A 220 -64.60 60.94 -25.07
C VAL A 220 -65.05 59.89 -24.06
N HIS A 221 -64.91 60.22 -22.77
CA HIS A 221 -65.28 59.31 -21.66
C HIS A 221 -66.79 58.99 -21.61
N SER A 222 -67.65 59.80 -22.24
CA SER A 222 -69.10 59.61 -22.29
C SER A 222 -69.69 60.14 -23.61
N PRO A 223 -69.64 59.36 -24.71
CA PRO A 223 -70.00 59.83 -26.05
C PRO A 223 -71.49 60.12 -26.21
N GLY A 224 -72.37 59.54 -25.38
CA GLY A 224 -73.82 59.65 -25.53
C GLY A 224 -74.35 61.09 -25.65
N ARG A 225 -73.75 62.06 -24.97
CA ARG A 225 -74.16 63.48 -25.10
C ARG A 225 -73.70 64.12 -26.42
N LEU A 226 -72.51 63.78 -26.91
CA LEU A 226 -72.05 64.23 -28.23
C LEU A 226 -72.88 63.57 -29.33
N LEU A 227 -73.12 62.26 -29.23
CA LEU A 227 -73.97 61.52 -30.17
C LEU A 227 -75.39 62.08 -30.23
N LYS A 228 -76.00 62.41 -29.08
CA LYS A 228 -77.31 63.07 -29.04
C LYS A 228 -77.30 64.42 -29.76
N GLN A 229 -76.26 65.23 -29.59
CA GLN A 229 -76.15 66.51 -30.29
C GLN A 229 -75.90 66.35 -31.80
N ILE A 230 -75.12 65.34 -32.19
CA ILE A 230 -74.90 65.00 -33.60
C ILE A 230 -76.23 64.54 -34.23
N GLN A 231 -77.02 63.77 -33.50
CA GLN A 231 -78.38 63.40 -33.90
C GLN A 231 -79.26 64.64 -34.11
N GLU A 232 -79.35 65.54 -33.12
CA GLU A 232 -80.11 66.79 -33.22
C GLU A 232 -79.66 67.67 -34.42
N ILE A 233 -78.34 67.73 -34.66
CA ILE A 233 -77.76 68.42 -35.82
C ILE A 233 -78.26 67.79 -37.13
N SER A 234 -78.25 66.46 -37.21
CA SER A 234 -78.69 65.71 -38.39
C SER A 234 -80.19 65.85 -38.66
N GLU A 235 -81.01 65.92 -37.60
CA GLU A 235 -82.48 66.00 -37.68
C GLU A 235 -83.02 67.40 -37.97
N GLY A 236 -82.18 68.43 -37.95
CA GLY A 236 -82.63 69.80 -38.22
C GLY A 236 -82.69 70.71 -36.99
N THR A 237 -82.63 70.16 -35.78
CA THR A 237 -83.13 70.78 -34.55
C THR A 237 -82.08 71.54 -33.74
N ALA A 238 -80.82 71.58 -34.18
CA ALA A 238 -79.72 72.23 -33.44
C ALA A 238 -79.91 73.75 -33.27
N VAL A 239 -79.83 74.23 -32.02
CA VAL A 239 -80.27 75.59 -31.63
C VAL A 239 -79.14 76.63 -31.50
N ARG A 240 -77.84 76.28 -31.48
CA ARG A 240 -76.75 77.28 -31.40
C ARG A 240 -75.45 76.80 -32.06
N ALA A 241 -75.21 77.24 -33.30
CA ALA A 241 -73.95 77.00 -34.02
C ALA A 241 -73.39 78.31 -34.62
N GLU A 242 -72.07 78.44 -34.60
CA GLU A 242 -71.32 79.57 -35.15
C GLU A 242 -70.86 79.22 -36.57
N ARG A 243 -71.05 80.12 -37.56
CA ARG A 243 -70.49 79.91 -38.90
C ARG A 243 -68.97 80.04 -38.87
N ILE A 244 -68.27 79.15 -39.55
CA ILE A 244 -66.81 79.22 -39.65
C ILE A 244 -66.44 80.22 -40.74
N GLU A 245 -65.72 81.28 -40.37
CA GLU A 245 -65.25 82.31 -41.29
C GLU A 245 -64.32 81.74 -42.37
N GLY A 246 -64.55 82.11 -43.63
CA GLY A 246 -63.80 81.60 -44.77
C GLY A 246 -64.31 80.25 -45.31
N THR A 247 -65.46 79.76 -44.83
CA THR A 247 -66.11 78.55 -45.35
C THR A 247 -67.54 78.86 -45.80
N ASN A 248 -68.00 78.20 -46.87
CA ASN A 248 -69.32 78.52 -47.43
C ASN A 248 -70.48 77.88 -46.67
N ALA A 249 -70.29 76.69 -46.08
CA ALA A 249 -71.38 75.88 -45.52
C ALA A 249 -71.09 75.22 -44.14
N TRP A 250 -69.92 75.48 -43.54
CA TRP A 250 -69.52 74.81 -42.29
C TRP A 250 -69.91 75.62 -41.06
N LEU A 251 -70.45 74.89 -40.08
CA LEU A 251 -70.90 75.38 -38.78
C LEU A 251 -70.07 74.71 -37.68
N LYS A 252 -69.86 75.43 -36.57
CA LYS A 252 -69.18 74.95 -35.37
C LYS A 252 -70.11 75.04 -34.17
N GLN A 253 -70.27 73.94 -33.47
CA GLN A 253 -70.97 73.87 -32.19
C GLN A 253 -69.97 73.53 -31.06
N ARG A 254 -70.10 74.25 -29.94
CA ARG A 254 -69.28 74.03 -28.74
C ARG A 254 -70.01 73.08 -27.81
N VAL A 255 -69.31 72.06 -27.33
CA VAL A 255 -69.89 71.05 -26.43
C VAL A 255 -69.04 70.93 -25.17
N GLN A 256 -69.66 71.21 -24.02
CA GLN A 256 -69.08 71.06 -22.67
C GLN A 256 -67.66 71.63 -22.50
N HIS A 257 -67.35 72.76 -23.15
CA HIS A 257 -66.03 73.42 -23.15
C HIS A 257 -64.85 72.61 -23.72
N HIS A 258 -64.92 71.29 -23.78
CA HIS A 258 -63.81 70.40 -24.15
C HIS A 258 -63.90 69.89 -25.59
N TRP A 259 -65.08 69.97 -26.23
CA TRP A 259 -65.31 69.39 -27.55
C TRP A 259 -65.89 70.41 -28.53
N ARG A 260 -65.62 70.17 -29.82
CA ARG A 260 -66.15 70.92 -30.95
C ARG A 260 -66.76 69.93 -31.93
N ILE A 261 -67.98 70.23 -32.37
CA ILE A 261 -68.62 69.55 -33.48
C ILE A 261 -68.62 70.52 -34.64
N TYR A 262 -67.91 70.18 -35.71
CA TYR A 262 -67.97 70.88 -36.98
C TYR A 262 -68.90 70.11 -37.90
N PHE A 263 -69.83 70.79 -38.55
CA PHE A 263 -70.78 70.11 -39.41
C PHE A 263 -71.20 70.95 -40.61
N ARG A 264 -71.61 70.27 -41.67
CA ARG A 264 -72.34 70.86 -42.80
C ARG A 264 -73.48 69.95 -43.22
N ARG A 265 -74.57 70.55 -43.69
CA ARG A 265 -75.65 69.81 -44.33
C ARG A 265 -75.38 69.71 -45.82
N CYS A 266 -75.29 68.48 -46.30
CA CYS A 266 -75.20 68.16 -47.72
C CYS A 266 -76.62 68.01 -48.30
N GLY A 267 -76.75 68.11 -49.62
CA GLY A 267 -78.03 67.86 -50.29
C GLY A 267 -78.59 66.46 -49.96
N GLY A 268 -79.91 66.32 -49.92
CA GLY A 268 -80.57 65.02 -49.68
C GLY A 268 -80.59 64.54 -48.23
N ALA A 269 -80.69 65.46 -47.26
CA ALA A 269 -80.77 65.17 -45.81
C ALA A 269 -79.52 64.49 -45.19
N ARG A 270 -78.38 64.48 -45.89
CA ARG A 270 -77.10 63.97 -45.35
C ARG A 270 -76.34 65.06 -44.61
N CYS A 271 -75.72 64.72 -43.50
CA CYS A 271 -74.93 65.64 -42.67
C CYS A 271 -73.50 65.13 -42.56
N GLN A 272 -72.51 65.96 -42.86
CA GLN A 272 -71.11 65.63 -42.59
C GLN A 272 -70.70 66.22 -41.26
N VAL A 273 -70.05 65.40 -40.43
CA VAL A 273 -69.72 65.76 -39.05
C VAL A 273 -68.26 65.43 -38.75
N TYR A 274 -67.55 66.40 -38.18
CA TYR A 274 -66.21 66.25 -37.65
C TYR A 274 -66.20 66.60 -36.16
N VAL A 275 -65.75 65.67 -35.33
CA VAL A 275 -65.67 65.84 -33.87
C VAL A 275 -64.21 65.95 -33.47
N ALA A 276 -63.86 67.00 -32.75
CA ALA A 276 -62.50 67.24 -32.31
C ALA A 276 -62.43 67.89 -30.92
N PRO A 277 -61.33 67.69 -30.16
CA PRO A 277 -61.15 68.34 -28.88
C PRO A 277 -60.85 69.83 -29.06
N LYS A 278 -61.19 70.65 -28.05
CA LYS A 278 -60.95 72.11 -28.11
C LYS A 278 -59.48 72.45 -28.35
N ARG A 279 -58.54 71.63 -27.86
CA ARG A 279 -57.09 71.87 -27.98
C ARG A 279 -56.58 71.87 -29.42
N SER A 280 -57.24 71.17 -30.34
CA SER A 280 -56.85 71.10 -31.75
C SER A 280 -57.54 72.14 -32.63
N GLN A 281 -58.35 73.03 -32.04
CA GLN A 281 -59.27 73.90 -32.77
C GLN A 281 -58.62 74.65 -33.95
N ASP A 282 -57.42 75.23 -33.77
CA ASP A 282 -56.80 76.03 -34.83
C ASP A 282 -56.36 75.16 -36.01
N ALA A 283 -55.76 74.00 -35.73
CA ALA A 283 -55.39 73.01 -36.75
C ALA A 283 -56.62 72.41 -37.46
N ASP A 284 -57.71 72.18 -36.72
CA ASP A 284 -58.96 71.66 -37.26
C ASP A 284 -59.61 72.65 -38.24
N LEU A 285 -59.59 73.93 -37.89
CA LEU A 285 -60.13 75.00 -38.73
C LEU A 285 -59.32 75.18 -40.01
N GLU A 286 -57.99 75.11 -39.94
CA GLU A 286 -57.12 75.12 -41.12
C GLU A 286 -57.42 73.94 -42.04
N TRP A 287 -57.59 72.74 -41.47
CA TRP A 287 -57.91 71.55 -42.24
C TRP A 287 -59.27 71.64 -42.95
N ILE A 288 -60.32 72.10 -42.26
CA ILE A 288 -61.65 72.29 -42.87
C ILE A 288 -61.57 73.29 -44.03
N LYS A 289 -60.83 74.39 -43.86
CA LYS A 289 -60.66 75.41 -44.90
C LYS A 289 -59.88 74.88 -46.11
N LYS A 290 -58.86 74.06 -45.87
CA LYS A 290 -57.95 73.57 -46.90
C LYS A 290 -58.53 72.42 -47.72
N TYR A 291 -59.33 71.54 -47.11
CA TYR A 291 -59.75 70.28 -47.73
C TYR A 291 -61.25 70.14 -47.96
N LEU A 292 -62.10 70.98 -47.35
CA LEU A 292 -63.56 70.81 -47.37
C LEU A 292 -64.33 72.06 -47.84
N CYS A 293 -63.63 73.10 -48.29
CA CYS A 293 -64.17 74.36 -48.83
C CYS A 293 -63.73 74.53 -50.28
#